data_AF-A0A3M1QN39-F1
#
_entry.id   AF-A0A3M1QN39-F1
#
_cell.length_a   1.000
_cell.length_b   1.000
_cell.length_c   1.000
_cell.angle_alpha   90.00
_cell.angle_beta   90.00
_cell.angle_gamma   90.00
#
_symmetry.space_group_name_H-M   'P 1'
#
loop_
_entity.id
_entity.type
_entity.pdbx_description
1 polymer ?
#
loop_
_entity_poly.entity_id
_entity_poly.type
_entity_poly.pdbx_seq_one_letter_code
_entity_poly.pdbx_strand_id
1 'polypeptide(L)' 'METIRLKTHIGQDGVLRLEMPINARDVDCEVVVVYTVQDAEKTDWEIFVNTTYGSLADDPIECGEQPPVEIRDAIE' A
#
# COMPACT_ATOMS: atom_id res chain seq x y z
N MET A 1 -9.27 -18.44 26.27
CA MET A 1 -8.79 -18.15 24.90
C MET A 1 -8.86 -16.65 24.69
N GLU A 2 -7.72 -15.98 24.78
CA GLU A 2 -7.58 -14.57 24.41
C GLU A 2 -7.15 -14.53 22.93
N THR A 3 -7.75 -13.66 22.12
CA THR A 3 -7.42 -13.54 20.68
C THR A 3 -6.73 -12.22 20.43
N ILE A 4 -5.51 -12.25 19.89
CA ILE A 4 -4.73 -11.05 19.54
C ILE A 4 -4.67 -10.92 18.03
N ARG A 5 -5.13 -9.78 17.51
CA ARG A 5 -5.08 -9.46 16.07
C ARG A 5 -3.86 -8.59 15.79
N LEU A 6 -2.83 -9.17 15.18
CA LEU A 6 -1.61 -8.47 14.76
C LEU A 6 -1.64 -8.22 13.25
N LYS A 7 -1.38 -6.97 12.81
CA LYS A 7 -1.12 -6.64 11.41
C LYS A 7 0.32 -6.16 11.29
N THR A 8 1.16 -6.92 10.60
CA THR A 8 2.58 -6.61 10.41
C THR A 8 3.05 -7.03 9.03
N HIS A 9 4.17 -6.47 8.59
CA HIS A 9 4.80 -6.78 7.30
C HIS A 9 5.95 -7.75 7.53
N ILE A 10 5.96 -8.87 6.80
CA ILE A 10 7.07 -9.82 6.78
C ILE A 10 8.08 -9.29 5.76
N GLY A 11 9.30 -9.02 6.23
CA GLY A 11 10.38 -8.51 5.39
C GLY A 11 10.97 -9.59 4.47
N GLN A 12 12.06 -9.22 3.78
CA GLN A 12 12.75 -10.11 2.84
C GLN A 12 13.38 -11.36 3.51
N ASP A 13 13.54 -11.33 4.85
CA ASP A 13 14.04 -12.45 5.64
C ASP A 13 12.99 -13.55 5.89
N GLY A 14 11.71 -13.26 5.62
CA GLY A 14 10.62 -14.21 5.85
C GLY A 14 10.26 -14.40 7.32
N VAL A 15 10.72 -13.55 8.24
CA VAL A 15 10.56 -13.76 9.68
C VAL A 15 9.43 -12.89 10.24
N LEU A 16 8.44 -13.54 10.87
CA LEU A 16 7.39 -12.90 11.66
C LEU A 16 7.78 -12.90 13.14
N ARG A 17 8.17 -11.74 13.69
CA ARG A 17 8.49 -11.59 15.12
C ARG A 17 7.25 -11.19 15.91
N LEU A 18 6.86 -12.01 16.88
CA LEU A 18 5.71 -11.79 17.75
C LEU A 18 6.18 -11.46 19.16
N GLU A 19 5.97 -10.23 19.60
CA GLU A 19 6.24 -9.81 20.99
C GLU A 19 4.91 -9.55 21.69
N MET A 20 4.59 -10.42 22.65
CA MET A 20 3.36 -10.33 23.43
C MET A 20 3.71 -10.00 24.88
N PRO A 21 3.28 -8.84 25.41
CA PRO A 21 3.38 -8.56 26.84
C PRO A 21 2.32 -9.37 27.57
N ILE A 22 2.67 -10.61 27.92
CA ILE A 22 1.86 -11.43 28.83
C ILE A 22 2.20 -11.00 30.25
N ASN A 23 1.22 -10.45 30.97
CA ASN A 23 1.36 -10.12 32.39
C ASN A 23 1.25 -11.38 33.28
N ALA A 24 1.63 -12.53 32.74
CA ALA A 24 1.58 -13.83 33.37
C ALA A 24 3.01 -14.30 33.63
N ARG A 25 3.28 -14.73 34.86
CA ARG A 25 4.57 -15.26 35.30
C ARG A 25 4.32 -16.65 35.85
N ASP A 26 5.18 -17.60 35.46
CA ASP A 26 5.15 -18.98 35.94
C ASP A 26 3.82 -19.71 35.61
N VAL A 27 3.41 -19.64 34.33
CA VAL A 27 2.22 -20.35 33.84
C VAL A 27 2.52 -21.08 32.54
N ASP A 28 1.90 -22.24 32.35
CA ASP A 28 1.89 -22.94 31.07
C ASP A 28 0.92 -22.24 30.12
N CYS A 29 1.39 -21.91 28.92
CA CYS A 29 0.62 -21.20 27.91
C CYS A 29 0.63 -21.96 26.59
N GLU A 30 -0.56 -22.21 26.04
CA GLU A 30 -0.75 -22.75 24.70
C GLU A 30 -1.06 -21.60 23.73
N VAL A 31 -0.28 -21.50 22.65
CA VAL A 31 -0.40 -20.43 21.65
C VAL A 31 -0.66 -21.05 20.28
N VAL A 32 -1.75 -20.63 19.64
CA VAL A 32 -2.10 -21.01 18.27
C VAL A 32 -1.96 -19.78 17.38
N VAL A 33 -1.08 -19.86 16.39
CA VAL A 33 -0.86 -18.78 15.41
C VAL A 33 -1.50 -19.18 14.09
N VAL A 34 -2.48 -18.39 13.64
CA VAL A 34 -3.07 -18.50 12.30
C VAL A 34 -2.71 -17.24 11.55
N TYR A 35 -2.04 -17.39 10.40
CA TYR A 35 -1.72 -16.29 9.51
C TYR A 35 -2.32 -16.51 8.13
N THR A 36 -2.61 -15.40 7.46
CA THR A 36 -3.05 -15.39 6.06
C THR A 36 -2.20 -14.38 5.33
N VAL A 37 -1.59 -14.80 4.23
CA VAL A 37 -0.88 -13.89 3.35
C VAL A 37 -1.94 -13.10 2.60
N GLN A 38 -1.94 -11.78 2.78
CA GLN A 38 -2.66 -10.90 1.87
C GLN A 38 -1.66 -10.54 0.78
N ASP A 39 -1.90 -11.03 -0.44
CA ASP A 39 -1.32 -10.35 -1.60
C ASP A 39 -1.85 -8.93 -1.54
N ALA A 40 -0.97 -7.97 -1.29
CA ALA A 40 -1.27 -6.60 -1.61
C ALA A 40 -1.39 -6.60 -3.14
N GLU A 41 -2.60 -6.81 -3.65
CA GLU A 41 -2.89 -6.55 -5.05
C GLU A 41 -2.34 -5.17 -5.32
N LYS A 42 -1.26 -5.11 -6.13
CA LYS A 42 -0.84 -3.84 -6.70
C LYS A 42 -2.09 -3.31 -7.37
N THR A 43 -2.56 -2.15 -6.91
CA THR A 43 -3.74 -1.53 -7.51
C THR A 43 -3.52 -1.48 -9.02
N ASP A 44 -4.56 -1.71 -9.82
CA ASP A 44 -4.47 -1.72 -11.30
C ASP A 44 -3.68 -0.52 -11.84
N TRP A 45 -3.74 0.60 -11.13
CA TRP A 45 -2.97 1.80 -11.37
C TRP A 45 -1.44 1.62 -11.30
N GLU A 46 -0.90 0.97 -10.27
CA GLU A 46 0.54 0.72 -10.14
C GLU A 46 1.06 -0.18 -11.26
N ILE A 47 0.26 -1.17 -11.66
CA ILE A 47 0.59 -2.05 -12.78
C ILE A 47 0.60 -1.25 -14.09
N PHE A 48 -0.43 -0.45 -14.32
CA PHE A 48 -0.56 0.41 -15.49
C PHE A 48 0.63 1.36 -15.63
N VAL A 49 0.97 2.11 -14.57
CA VAL A 49 2.07 3.08 -14.59
C VAL A 49 3.40 2.38 -14.89
N ASN A 50 3.73 1.29 -14.19
CA ASN A 50 4.99 0.59 -14.42
C ASN A 50 5.09 -0.03 -15.82
N THR A 51 3.95 -0.42 -16.41
CA THR A 51 3.92 -1.02 -17.75
C THR A 51 4.02 0.03 -18.86
N THR A 52 3.45 1.22 -18.64
CA THR A 52 3.31 2.25 -19.69
C THR A 52 4.34 3.37 -19.59
N TYR A 53 5.07 3.48 -18.47
CA TYR A 53 6.10 4.50 -18.30
C TYR A 53 7.16 4.42 -19.42
N GLY A 54 7.40 5.55 -20.08
CA GLY A 54 8.38 5.66 -21.17
C GLY A 54 7.89 5.22 -22.55
N SER A 55 6.63 4.76 -22.68
CA SER A 55 6.05 4.36 -23.99
C SER A 55 5.97 5.47 -25.05
N LEU A 56 6.10 6.74 -24.64
CA LEU A 56 6.13 7.92 -25.51
C LEU A 56 7.51 8.60 -25.53
N ALA A 57 8.59 7.87 -25.18
CA ALA A 57 9.94 8.43 -25.18
C ALA A 57 10.42 8.80 -26.59
N ASP A 58 10.03 8.01 -27.60
CA ASP A 58 10.40 8.23 -29.02
C ASP A 58 9.49 9.23 -29.74
N ASP A 59 8.31 9.50 -29.19
CA ASP A 59 7.32 10.46 -29.72
C ASP A 59 6.68 11.25 -28.55
N PRO A 60 7.42 12.23 -27.98
CA PRO A 60 6.95 12.97 -26.82
C PRO A 60 5.69 13.78 -27.13
N ILE A 61 4.76 13.84 -26.18
CA ILE A 61 3.55 14.65 -26.31
C ILE A 61 3.95 16.14 -26.38
N GLU A 62 3.63 16.79 -27.49
CA GLU A 62 3.81 18.22 -27.65
C GLU A 62 2.69 18.99 -26.93
N CYS A 63 3.07 20.00 -26.14
CA CYS A 63 2.10 20.90 -25.52
C CYS A 63 1.64 21.93 -26.57
N GLY A 64 0.37 21.85 -26.97
CA GLY A 64 -0.24 22.84 -27.87
C GLY A 64 -0.38 24.23 -27.23
N GLU A 65 -0.70 25.23 -28.05
CA GLU A 65 -0.95 26.60 -27.56
C GLU A 65 -2.14 26.60 -26.60
N GLN A 66 -1.93 27.07 -25.36
CA GLN A 66 -3.00 27.19 -24.38
C GLN A 66 -3.94 28.33 -24.80
N PRO A 67 -5.27 28.12 -24.78
CA PRO A 67 -6.20 29.19 -25.08
C PRO A 67 -6.07 30.33 -24.05
N PRO A 68 -6.48 31.56 -24.42
CA PRO A 68 -6.56 32.66 -23.47
C PRO A 68 -7.42 32.27 -22.25
N VAL A 69 -7.02 32.73 -21.07
CA VAL A 69 -7.82 32.53 -19.85
C VAL A 69 -9.20 33.14 -20.04
N GLU A 70 -10.26 32.37 -19.77
CA GLU A 70 -11.62 32.88 -19.75
C GLU A 70 -11.76 33.95 -18.65
N ILE A 71 -12.07 35.17 -19.06
CA ILE A 71 -12.47 36.22 -18.11
C ILE A 71 -13.97 36.02 -17.85
N ARG A 72 -14.32 35.66 -16.62
CA ARG A 72 -15.70 35.54 -16.15
C ARG A 72 -16.13 36.80 -15.41
N ASP A 73 -17.41 37.12 -15.46
CA ASP A 73 -17.98 38.22 -14.69
C ASP A 73 -17.79 37.98 -13.18
N ALA A 74 -17.64 39.08 -12.44
CA ALA A 74 -17.60 39.01 -10.98
C ALA A 74 -18.93 38.45 -10.46
N ILE A 75 -18.86 37.63 -9.42
CA ILE A 75 -20.05 37.15 -8.72
C ILE A 75 -20.63 38.34 -7.94
N GLU A 76 -21.89 38.69 -8.22
CA GLU A 76 -22.69 39.64 -7.41
C GLU A 76 -23.13 39.05 -6.07
#